data_AF-A0A662AAN5-F1
#
_entry.id   AF-A0A662AAN5-F1
#
_cell.length_a   1.000
_cell.length_b   1.000
_cell.length_c   1.000
_cell.angle_alpha   90.00
_cell.angle_beta   90.00
_cell.angle_gamma   90.00
#
_symmetry.space_group_name_H-M   'P 1'
#
loop_
_entity.id
_entity.type
_entity.pdbx_description
1 polymer ?
#
loop_
_entity_poly.entity_id
_entity_poly.type
_entity_poly.pdbx_seq_one_letter_code
_entity_poly.pdbx_strand_id
1 'polypeptide(L)'
;MLIIFVILSKNKNMEATYLCPHCRAAINDDNHIILSAESGKEKKGLIFLTHEIGDYSASHSATLNIVKGEVADLYCPVCHECLNTPQAENLASYIRIEKDLKESRIVISRKYGEKITFKIADDKKVESFGESISRFVDPEWYL
;
A
#
# COMPACT_ATOMS: atom_id res chain seq x y z
N MET A 1 -23.23 -11.69 -30.33
CA MET A 1 -22.47 -12.47 -29.32
C MET A 1 -21.06 -11.93 -29.32
N LEU A 2 -20.68 -11.12 -28.34
CA LEU A 2 -19.30 -10.63 -28.21
C LEU A 2 -18.47 -11.77 -27.60
N ILE A 3 -17.54 -12.34 -28.35
CA ILE A 3 -16.56 -13.29 -27.81
C ILE A 3 -15.37 -12.45 -27.35
N ILE A 4 -15.20 -12.32 -26.04
CA ILE A 4 -14.00 -11.71 -25.44
C ILE A 4 -12.95 -12.82 -25.32
N PHE A 5 -11.89 -12.75 -26.11
CA PHE A 5 -10.70 -13.59 -25.92
C PHE A 5 -9.82 -12.96 -24.84
N VAL A 6 -9.61 -13.66 -23.73
CA VAL A 6 -8.62 -13.27 -22.71
C VAL A 6 -7.26 -13.84 -23.13
N ILE A 7 -6.38 -13.01 -23.67
CA ILE A 7 -5.00 -13.39 -23.96
C ILE A 7 -4.16 -13.09 -22.72
N LEU A 8 -3.67 -14.12 -22.04
CA LEU A 8 -2.70 -13.97 -20.97
C LEU A 8 -1.34 -13.64 -21.58
N SER A 9 -0.90 -12.39 -21.45
CA SER A 9 0.46 -11.98 -21.81
C SER A 9 1.44 -12.32 -20.69
N LYS A 10 2.72 -12.56 -21.05
CA LYS A 10 3.79 -12.65 -20.06
C LYS A 10 3.88 -11.36 -19.24
N ASN A 11 4.12 -11.52 -17.95
CA ASN A 11 4.27 -10.41 -17.01
C ASN A 11 5.53 -9.59 -17.33
N LYS A 12 5.45 -8.26 -17.26
CA LYS A 12 6.60 -7.36 -17.43
C LYS A 12 7.61 -7.59 -16.30
N ASN A 13 8.89 -7.29 -16.56
CA ASN A 13 9.93 -7.26 -15.53
C ASN A 13 9.67 -6.13 -14.54
N MET A 14 9.02 -6.44 -13.42
CA MET A 14 8.82 -5.48 -12.33
C MET A 14 10.11 -5.30 -11.51
N GLU A 15 10.38 -4.08 -11.06
CA GLU A 15 11.54 -3.72 -10.25
C GLU A 15 11.45 -4.28 -8.82
N ALA A 16 10.25 -4.28 -8.26
CA ALA A 16 9.93 -4.97 -7.01
C ALA A 16 8.54 -5.61 -7.11
N THR A 17 8.21 -6.50 -6.19
CA THR A 17 6.86 -7.05 -6.01
C THR A 17 6.34 -6.67 -4.63
N TYR A 18 5.10 -6.20 -4.56
CA TYR A 18 4.43 -5.89 -3.31
C TYR A 18 3.45 -6.98 -2.94
N LEU A 19 3.55 -7.49 -1.71
CA LEU A 19 2.74 -8.60 -1.22
C LEU A 19 1.91 -8.21 -0.01
N CYS A 20 0.73 -8.83 0.08
CA CYS A 20 -0.03 -8.85 1.32
C CYS A 20 0.72 -9.61 2.43
N PRO A 21 0.80 -9.08 3.66
CA PRO A 21 1.44 -9.78 4.78
C PRO A 21 0.66 -11.00 5.26
N HIS A 22 -0.63 -11.10 4.94
CA HIS A 22 -1.51 -12.18 5.40
C HIS A 22 -1.55 -13.37 4.43
N CYS A 23 -1.81 -13.11 3.15
CA CYS A 23 -1.95 -14.18 2.14
C CYS A 23 -0.75 -14.31 1.21
N ARG A 24 0.23 -13.40 1.30
CA ARG A 24 1.41 -13.32 0.42
C ARG A 24 1.10 -13.23 -1.09
N ALA A 25 -0.15 -12.95 -1.46
CA ALA A 25 -0.50 -12.65 -2.83
C ALA A 25 0.08 -11.29 -3.26
N ALA A 26 0.43 -11.17 -4.54
CA ALA A 26 0.82 -9.90 -5.14
C ALA A 26 -0.36 -8.93 -5.11
N ILE A 27 -0.10 -7.71 -4.67
CA ILE A 27 -1.08 -6.61 -4.57
C ILE A 27 -0.68 -5.44 -5.48
N ASN A 28 0.24 -5.64 -6.42
CA ASN A 28 0.61 -4.65 -7.41
C ASN A 28 0.51 -5.23 -8.81
N ASP A 29 0.20 -4.36 -9.77
CA ASP A 29 0.21 -4.65 -11.20
C ASP A 29 0.74 -3.42 -11.94
N ASP A 30 1.55 -3.67 -12.98
CA ASP A 30 2.28 -2.63 -13.71
C ASP A 30 3.00 -1.66 -12.73
N ASN A 31 2.67 -0.37 -12.77
CA ASN A 31 3.28 0.65 -11.91
C ASN A 31 2.47 1.00 -10.64
N HIS A 32 1.44 0.21 -10.31
CA HIS A 32 0.52 0.55 -9.21
C HIS A 32 0.46 -0.54 -8.14
N ILE A 33 0.51 -0.11 -6.88
CA ILE A 33 0.06 -0.90 -5.73
C ILE A 33 -1.45 -0.68 -5.61
N ILE A 34 -2.21 -1.78 -5.56
CA ILE A 34 -3.66 -1.78 -5.58
C ILE A 34 -4.15 -2.25 -4.21
N LEU A 35 -4.93 -1.40 -3.53
CA LEU A 35 -5.48 -1.67 -2.20
C LEU A 35 -6.99 -1.50 -2.22
N SER A 36 -7.71 -2.34 -1.47
CA SER A 36 -9.11 -2.06 -1.17
C SER A 36 -9.19 -1.06 -0.02
N ALA A 37 -10.10 -0.10 -0.11
CA ALA A 37 -10.24 0.97 0.86
C ALA A 37 -11.69 1.17 1.29
N GLU A 38 -11.89 1.49 2.56
CA GLU A 38 -13.17 1.87 3.14
C GLU A 38 -13.02 3.14 3.98
N SER A 39 -13.90 4.12 3.77
CA SER A 39 -13.97 5.33 4.59
C SER A 39 -15.41 5.57 5.03
N GLY A 40 -15.76 5.12 6.24
CA GLY A 40 -17.17 5.10 6.69
C GLY A 40 -18.04 4.11 5.90
N LYS A 41 -19.35 4.09 6.21
CA LYS A 41 -20.25 2.97 5.85
C LYS A 41 -20.49 2.75 4.36
N GLU A 42 -20.34 3.78 3.51
CA GLU A 42 -20.73 3.71 2.10
C GLU A 42 -19.62 4.07 1.10
N LYS A 43 -18.43 4.46 1.57
CA LYS A 43 -17.32 4.84 0.69
C LYS A 43 -16.34 3.68 0.59
N LYS A 44 -16.61 2.75 -0.33
CA LYS A 44 -15.73 1.60 -0.62
C LYS A 44 -15.18 1.70 -2.03
N GLY A 45 -13.93 1.30 -2.21
CA GLY A 45 -13.34 1.27 -3.53
C GLY A 45 -11.89 0.79 -3.54
N LEU A 46 -11.21 1.05 -4.65
CA LEU A 46 -9.80 0.74 -4.83
C LEU A 46 -8.97 2.03 -4.76
N ILE A 47 -7.79 1.93 -4.17
CA ILE A 47 -6.73 2.93 -4.22
C ILE A 47 -5.58 2.35 -5.03
N PHE A 48 -5.01 3.18 -5.91
CA PHE A 48 -3.85 2.90 -6.74
C PHE A 48 -2.73 3.85 -6.30
N LEU A 49 -1.70 3.31 -5.67
CA LEU A 49 -0.51 4.05 -5.26
C LEU A 49 0.61 3.79 -6.27
N THR A 50 1.47 4.76 -6.51
CA THR A 50 2.68 4.53 -7.32
C THR A 50 3.62 3.52 -6.67
N HIS A 51 4.32 2.78 -7.52
CA HIS A 51 5.33 1.80 -7.11
C HIS A 51 6.58 2.44 -6.49
N GLU A 52 6.90 3.68 -6.89
CA GLU A 52 8.10 4.40 -6.49
C GLU A 52 7.99 4.94 -5.05
N ILE A 53 8.92 4.54 -4.19
CA ILE A 53 8.96 4.99 -2.80
C ILE A 53 9.28 6.49 -2.77
N GLY A 54 8.44 7.26 -2.06
CA GLY A 54 8.55 8.71 -1.99
C GLY A 54 7.78 9.46 -3.07
N ASP A 55 7.23 8.74 -4.07
CA ASP A 55 6.15 9.26 -4.91
C ASP A 55 4.81 9.03 -4.18
N TYR A 56 4.08 10.11 -3.98
CA TYR A 56 2.78 10.12 -3.29
C TYR A 56 1.62 10.33 -4.25
N SER A 57 1.86 10.18 -5.54
CA SER A 57 0.82 10.17 -6.55
C SER A 57 -0.09 8.96 -6.31
N ALA A 58 -1.37 9.25 -6.14
CA ALA A 58 -2.38 8.24 -5.89
C ALA A 58 -3.64 8.56 -6.69
N SER A 59 -4.32 7.52 -7.16
CA SER A 59 -5.67 7.63 -7.69
C SER A 59 -6.58 6.62 -6.99
N HIS A 60 -7.88 6.78 -7.16
CA HIS A 60 -8.85 5.86 -6.57
C HIS A 60 -10.05 5.65 -7.49
N SER A 61 -10.76 4.55 -7.30
CA SER A 61 -12.01 4.28 -8.02
C SER A 61 -13.05 5.36 -7.72
N ALA A 62 -13.96 5.62 -8.66
CA ALA A 62 -15.02 6.62 -8.54
C ALA A 62 -15.99 6.38 -7.37
N THR A 63 -16.07 5.17 -6.84
CA THR A 63 -16.93 4.82 -5.70
C THR A 63 -16.31 5.21 -4.35
N LEU A 64 -15.00 5.51 -4.31
CA LEU A 64 -14.31 5.93 -3.10
C LEU A 64 -14.35 7.47 -2.99
N ASN A 65 -15.38 8.00 -2.34
CA ASN A 65 -15.57 9.44 -2.14
C ASN A 65 -14.82 9.98 -0.90
N ILE A 66 -13.50 9.80 -0.86
CA ILE A 66 -12.65 10.25 0.24
C ILE A 66 -12.22 11.72 0.07
N VAL A 67 -12.25 12.51 1.14
CA VAL A 67 -11.76 13.91 1.12
C VAL A 67 -10.45 14.06 1.89
N LYS A 68 -9.65 15.07 1.51
CA LYS A 68 -8.32 15.31 2.12
C LYS A 68 -8.46 15.42 3.64
N GLY A 69 -7.65 14.64 4.36
CA GLY A 69 -7.65 14.57 5.81
C GLY A 69 -8.50 13.44 6.41
N GLU A 70 -9.38 12.78 5.63
CA GLU A 70 -10.05 11.55 6.07
C GLU A 70 -9.07 10.37 6.13
N VAL A 71 -9.36 9.43 7.03
CA VAL A 71 -8.63 8.17 7.18
C VAL A 71 -9.43 7.07 6.48
N ALA A 72 -8.73 6.23 5.70
CA ALA A 72 -9.30 5.02 5.13
C ALA A 72 -8.78 3.78 5.86
N ASP A 73 -9.64 2.79 6.05
CA ASP A 73 -9.23 1.43 6.34
C ASP A 73 -8.76 0.77 5.06
N LEU A 74 -7.58 0.14 5.11
CA LEU A 74 -6.95 -0.49 3.95
C LEU A 74 -6.95 -2.00 4.11
N TYR A 75 -7.29 -2.69 3.02
CA TYR A 75 -7.46 -4.13 2.97
C TYR A 75 -6.75 -4.71 1.76
N CYS A 76 -6.36 -5.98 1.89
CA CYS A 76 -5.85 -6.73 0.76
C CYS A 76 -6.97 -6.92 -0.29
N PRO A 77 -6.75 -6.62 -1.58
CA PRO A 77 -7.76 -6.86 -2.63
C PRO A 77 -7.98 -8.35 -2.93
N VAL A 78 -7.09 -9.23 -2.46
CA VAL A 78 -7.14 -10.68 -2.72
C VAL A 78 -7.81 -11.45 -1.58
N CYS A 79 -7.36 -11.24 -0.34
CA CYS A 79 -7.88 -11.98 0.82
C CYS A 79 -8.77 -11.15 1.75
N HIS A 80 -8.94 -9.87 1.48
CA HIS A 80 -9.75 -8.93 2.27
C HIS A 80 -9.30 -8.72 3.73
N GLU A 81 -8.16 -9.28 4.12
CA GLU A 81 -7.57 -9.02 5.44
C GLU A 81 -7.13 -7.57 5.58
N CYS A 82 -7.28 -7.06 6.80
CA CYS A 82 -6.95 -5.69 7.18
C CYS A 82 -5.43 -5.47 7.14
N LEU A 83 -4.98 -4.43 6.43
CA LEU A 83 -3.57 -4.04 6.32
C LEU A 83 -3.19 -2.96 7.32
N ASN A 84 -4.15 -2.43 8.07
CA ASN A 84 -3.91 -1.42 9.10
C ASN A 84 -3.00 -1.98 10.20
N THR A 85 -2.08 -1.17 10.70
CA THR A 85 -1.22 -1.54 11.84
C THR A 85 -1.90 -1.18 13.15
N PRO A 86 -2.17 -2.12 14.05
CA PRO A 86 -2.78 -1.81 15.35
C PRO A 86 -1.86 -1.04 16.31
N GLN A 87 -0.54 -1.11 16.10
CA GLN A 87 0.48 -0.49 16.97
C GLN A 87 0.63 1.02 16.78
N ALA A 88 0.12 1.59 15.67
CA ALA A 88 0.23 3.01 15.37
C ALA A 88 -1.01 3.52 14.65
N GLU A 89 -1.54 4.65 15.14
CA GLU A 89 -2.72 5.28 14.55
C GLU A 89 -2.48 5.64 13.08
N ASN A 90 -3.48 5.36 12.26
CA ASN A 90 -3.53 5.77 10.85
C ASN A 90 -2.38 5.24 9.98
N LEU A 91 -1.73 4.14 10.38
CA LEU A 91 -0.74 3.45 9.53
C LEU A 91 -1.28 2.12 8.99
N ALA A 92 -0.77 1.72 7.83
CA ALA A 92 -0.98 0.42 7.21
C ALA A 92 0.34 -0.12 6.67
N SER A 93 0.45 -1.44 6.52
CA SER A 93 1.69 -2.07 6.05
C SER A 93 1.49 -3.20 5.06
N TYR A 94 2.49 -3.37 4.20
CA TYR A 94 2.61 -4.48 3.26
C TYR A 94 4.08 -4.82 3.02
N ILE A 95 4.34 -5.93 2.34
CA ILE A 95 5.70 -6.43 2.08
C ILE A 95 6.14 -5.94 0.71
N ARG A 96 7.42 -5.59 0.58
CA ARG A 96 8.09 -5.32 -0.70
C ARG A 96 9.26 -6.28 -0.86
N ILE A 97 9.30 -6.98 -1.99
CA ILE A 97 10.37 -7.89 -2.39
C ILE A 97 11.11 -7.28 -3.57
N GLU A 98 12.40 -7.04 -3.40
CA GLU A 98 13.31 -6.59 -4.45
C GLU A 98 13.67 -7.72 -5.42
N LYS A 99 14.24 -7.37 -6.59
CA LYS A 99 14.81 -8.35 -7.54
C LYS A 99 15.82 -9.31 -6.92
N ASP A 100 16.58 -8.87 -5.92
CA ASP A 100 17.57 -9.68 -5.21
C ASP A 100 16.96 -10.50 -4.05
N LEU A 101 15.63 -10.62 -4.00
CA LEU A 101 14.84 -11.33 -3.01
C LEU A 101 14.94 -10.76 -1.58
N LYS A 102 15.47 -9.55 -1.41
CA LYS A 102 15.40 -8.87 -0.11
C LYS A 102 13.98 -8.41 0.18
N GLU A 103 13.49 -8.81 1.34
CA GLU A 103 12.19 -8.35 1.85
C GLU A 103 12.36 -7.08 2.68
N SER A 104 11.37 -6.21 2.58
CA SER A 104 11.22 -5.05 3.45
C SER A 104 9.75 -4.83 3.76
N ARG A 105 9.45 -4.36 4.96
CA ARG A 105 8.11 -3.91 5.31
C ARG A 105 7.97 -2.44 4.92
N ILE A 106 6.94 -2.17 4.14
CA ILE A 106 6.55 -0.81 3.77
C ILE A 106 5.39 -0.42 4.66
N VAL A 107 5.49 0.74 5.28
CA VAL A 107 4.47 1.33 6.14
C VAL A 107 4.09 2.69 5.59
N ILE A 108 2.80 2.93 5.41
CA ILE A 108 2.25 4.16 4.83
C ILE A 108 1.18 4.77 5.74
N SER A 109 0.93 6.07 5.57
CA SER A 109 -0.24 6.69 6.16
C SER A 109 -1.52 6.27 5.42
N ARG A 110 -2.58 6.08 6.21
CA ARG A 110 -3.96 5.86 5.79
C ARG A 110 -4.74 7.16 5.60
N LYS A 111 -4.15 8.30 5.98
CA LYS A 111 -4.80 9.61 5.93
C LYS A 111 -4.59 10.24 4.56
N TYR A 112 -5.68 10.56 3.86
CA TYR A 112 -5.58 11.14 2.52
C TYR A 112 -4.88 12.51 2.56
N GLY A 113 -3.79 12.62 1.79
CA GLY A 113 -2.97 13.82 1.67
C GLY A 113 -1.81 13.88 2.67
N GLU A 114 -1.66 12.88 3.54
CA GLU A 114 -0.48 12.74 4.39
C GLU A 114 0.61 11.97 3.67
N LYS A 115 1.79 12.60 3.55
CA LYS A 115 2.95 12.05 2.84
C LYS A 115 3.92 11.47 3.84
N ILE A 116 3.80 10.17 4.10
CA ILE A 116 4.71 9.42 4.96
C ILE A 116 4.85 8.01 4.40
N THR A 117 6.10 7.57 4.26
CA THR A 117 6.43 6.18 3.96
C THR A 117 7.64 5.78 4.79
N PHE A 118 7.56 4.62 5.42
CA PHE A 118 8.70 3.97 6.04
C PHE A 118 8.99 2.67 5.31
N LYS A 119 10.27 2.42 5.05
CA LYS A 119 10.77 1.14 4.58
C LYS A 119 11.65 0.55 5.68
N ILE A 120 11.25 -0.60 6.19
CA ILE A 120 11.90 -1.30 7.29
C ILE A 120 12.48 -2.58 6.73
N ALA A 121 13.82 -2.67 6.70
CA ALA A 121 14.52 -3.88 6.30
C ALA A 121 14.68 -4.86 7.48
N ASP A 122 15.05 -6.11 7.19
CA ASP A 122 15.20 -7.18 8.19
C ASP A 122 16.26 -6.87 9.26
N ASP A 123 17.26 -6.04 8.93
CA ASP A 123 18.27 -5.55 9.87
C ASP A 123 17.77 -4.38 10.76
N LYS A 124 16.45 -4.15 10.77
CA LYS A 124 15.75 -3.04 11.43
C LYS A 124 16.20 -1.66 10.95
N LYS A 125 16.88 -1.56 9.80
CA LYS A 125 17.17 -0.28 9.18
C LYS A 125 15.88 0.35 8.67
N VAL A 126 15.59 1.55 9.16
CA VAL A 126 14.42 2.33 8.75
C VAL A 126 14.85 3.44 7.81
N GLU A 127 14.30 3.43 6.60
CA GLU A 127 14.36 4.54 5.66
C GLU A 127 13.02 5.28 5.69
N SER A 128 13.03 6.59 5.90
CA SER A 128 11.83 7.42 6.05
C SER A 128 11.72 8.43 4.91
N PHE A 129 10.51 8.56 4.37
CA PHE A 129 10.21 9.44 3.24
C PHE A 129 8.97 10.29 3.57
N GLY A 130 8.97 11.55 3.12
CA GLY A 130 7.83 12.45 3.20
C GLY A 130 7.96 13.59 4.22
N GLU A 131 7.00 14.52 4.17
CA GLU A 131 7.06 15.80 4.90
C GLU A 131 6.53 15.69 6.34
N SER A 132 5.75 14.66 6.65
CA SER A 132 5.04 14.52 7.94
C SER A 132 5.70 13.52 8.91
N ILE A 133 6.98 13.17 8.68
CA ILE A 133 7.74 12.19 9.47
C ILE A 133 7.84 12.58 10.95
N SER A 134 7.88 13.88 11.27
CA SER A 134 8.01 14.40 12.64
C SER A 134 6.87 14.01 13.59
N ARG A 135 5.79 13.41 13.09
CA ARG A 135 4.69 12.86 13.91
C ARG A 135 4.96 11.46 14.45
N PHE A 136 5.95 10.75 13.90
CA PHE A 136 6.22 9.32 14.16
C PHE A 136 7.66 9.10 14.63
N VAL A 137 8.14 9.98 15.52
CA VAL A 137 9.53 10.02 16.00
C VAL A 137 9.88 8.84 16.92
N ASP A 138 8.87 8.17 17.47
CA ASP A 138 9.08 7.05 18.38
C ASP A 138 9.41 5.75 17.62
N PRO A 139 10.53 5.06 17.91
CA PRO A 139 10.85 3.78 17.29
C PRO A 139 9.94 2.61 17.67
N GLU A 140 9.13 2.71 18.72
CA GLU A 140 8.39 1.55 19.25
C GLU A 140 7.30 1.00 18.31
N TRP A 141 6.79 1.79 17.35
CA TRP A 141 5.74 1.29 16.44
C TRP A 141 6.22 0.27 15.40
N TYR A 142 7.54 0.09 15.23
CA TYR A 142 8.12 -0.90 14.31
C TYR A 142 9.02 -1.95 14.98
N LEU A 143 9.12 -1.94 16.31
CA LEU A 143 9.85 -2.95 17.10
C LEU A 143 8.97 -4.15 17.45
#